data_AF-A0A9J6D846-F1
#
_entry.id   AF-A0A9J6D846-F1
#
_cell.length_a   1.000
_cell.length_b   1.000
_cell.length_c   1.000
_cell.angle_alpha   90.00
_cell.angle_beta   90.00
_cell.angle_gamma   90.00
#
_symmetry.space_group_name_H-M   'P 1'
#
loop_
_entity.id
_entity.type
_entity.pdbx_description
1 polymer ?
#
loop_
_entity_poly.entity_id
_entity_poly.type
_entity_poly.pdbx_seq_one_letter_code
_entity_poly.pdbx_strand_id
1 'polypeptide(L)'
;MMRDEDSLPRLKGLVLASPFVDPENQLDNSELLHQTGFLTDAQASLLWEQYNRVVRLIRRGNYTTGKDLLEVILDGNPTISTTLFGNLTGLRQVYNLDLTYPPAVFTGYEQFVERAEVRRALHVGRQLVFAADGDAVTRGMYADILVSYKHQLADLLDQDLQVLVYVGQKDLLTPMSSVERFMKTVNWKGQRIYATTPRLPWRLGTDQVLGYYRHVHNYTEVLVRGAGHVTAFDKPREVLALVTRFIYGAPIDDAR
;
A
#
# COMPACT_ATOMS: atom_id res chain seq x y z
N MET A 1 -36.95 -11.63 -1.09
CA MET A 1 -36.63 -11.80 0.34
C MET A 1 -35.58 -10.74 0.66
N MET A 2 -36.00 -9.59 1.22
CA MET A 2 -35.05 -8.57 1.68
C MET A 2 -34.25 -9.18 2.84
N ARG A 3 -32.92 -9.13 2.77
CA ARG A 3 -32.08 -9.56 3.90
C ARG A 3 -32.30 -8.56 5.03
N ASP A 4 -32.66 -9.06 6.19
CA ASP A 4 -32.77 -8.29 7.43
C ASP A 4 -31.40 -7.65 7.69
N GLU A 5 -31.32 -6.31 7.73
CA GLU A 5 -30.03 -5.60 7.86
C GLU A 5 -29.27 -5.99 9.14
N ASP A 6 -30.00 -6.47 10.16
CA ASP A 6 -29.44 -6.98 11.42
C ASP A 6 -28.77 -8.36 11.31
N SER A 7 -28.81 -9.02 10.15
CA SER A 7 -28.20 -10.35 9.94
C SER A 7 -26.72 -10.32 9.51
N LEU A 8 -26.18 -9.15 9.17
CA LEU A 8 -24.79 -9.02 8.72
C LEU A 8 -23.82 -8.88 9.90
N PRO A 9 -22.61 -9.48 9.83
CA PRO A 9 -21.59 -9.28 10.84
C PRO A 9 -21.25 -7.80 10.99
N ARG A 10 -21.22 -7.32 12.24
CA ARG A 10 -20.82 -5.94 12.52
C ARG A 10 -19.33 -5.77 12.26
N LEU A 11 -18.97 -4.80 11.43
CA LEU A 11 -17.58 -4.41 11.21
C LEU A 11 -16.97 -3.90 12.53
N LYS A 12 -15.80 -4.43 12.90
CA LYS A 12 -15.08 -4.07 14.15
C LYS A 12 -13.81 -3.27 13.90
N GLY A 13 -13.21 -3.43 12.74
CA GLY A 13 -12.02 -2.70 12.37
C GLY A 13 -11.58 -2.99 10.95
N LEU A 14 -10.62 -2.20 10.50
CA LEU A 14 -10.05 -2.22 9.16
C LEU A 14 -8.52 -2.33 9.27
N VAL A 15 -7.94 -3.27 8.54
CA VAL A 15 -6.49 -3.40 8.40
C VAL A 15 -6.12 -3.04 6.97
N LEU A 16 -5.18 -2.10 6.83
CA LEU A 16 -4.69 -1.57 5.56
C LEU A 16 -3.18 -1.79 5.47
N ALA A 17 -2.76 -2.73 4.64
CA ALA A 17 -1.35 -2.97 4.33
C ALA A 17 -0.92 -2.09 3.15
N SER A 18 0.11 -1.26 3.34
CA SER A 18 0.67 -0.38 2.30
C SER A 18 -0.41 0.32 1.44
N PRO A 19 -1.32 1.09 2.07
CA PRO A 19 -2.52 1.55 1.37
C PRO A 19 -2.23 2.66 0.35
N PHE A 20 -2.94 2.62 -0.77
CA PHE A 20 -2.99 3.68 -1.79
C PHE A 20 -4.42 4.25 -1.85
N VAL A 21 -4.62 5.40 -1.21
CA VAL A 21 -5.95 6.00 -0.92
C VAL A 21 -6.07 7.39 -1.54
N ASP A 22 -4.99 8.18 -1.51
CA ASP A 22 -4.99 9.55 -2.00
C ASP A 22 -3.80 9.77 -2.94
N PRO A 23 -3.97 9.41 -4.23
CA PRO A 23 -2.89 9.45 -5.22
C PRO A 23 -2.18 10.80 -5.27
N GLU A 24 -2.93 11.90 -5.12
CA GLU A 24 -2.37 13.26 -5.09
C GLU A 24 -1.22 13.44 -4.08
N ASN A 25 -1.30 12.79 -2.92
CA ASN A 25 -0.32 12.93 -1.85
C ASN A 25 0.62 11.72 -1.71
N GLN A 26 0.39 10.66 -2.49
CA GLN A 26 1.08 9.38 -2.32
C GLN A 26 2.03 8.99 -3.46
N LEU A 27 1.84 9.51 -4.67
CA LEU A 27 2.60 9.08 -5.86
C LEU A 27 4.12 9.33 -5.76
N ASP A 28 4.54 10.42 -5.11
CA ASP A 28 5.91 10.88 -5.19
C ASP A 28 6.88 10.08 -4.30
N ASN A 29 7.73 9.26 -4.92
CA ASN A 29 8.82 8.55 -4.26
C ASN A 29 10.22 9.13 -4.56
N SER A 30 10.30 10.29 -5.22
CA SER A 30 11.57 10.88 -5.67
C SER A 30 12.50 11.25 -4.52
N GLU A 31 11.97 11.85 -3.45
CA GLU A 31 12.74 12.20 -2.25
C GLU A 31 13.31 10.96 -1.56
N LEU A 32 12.52 9.88 -1.46
CA LEU A 32 12.99 8.62 -0.87
C LEU A 32 14.16 8.04 -1.68
N LEU A 33 14.03 8.01 -3.00
CA LEU A 33 15.07 7.51 -3.90
C LEU A 33 16.34 8.35 -3.85
N HIS A 34 16.21 9.67 -3.65
CA HIS A 34 17.35 10.54 -3.38
C HIS A 34 18.03 10.21 -2.04
N GLN A 35 17.26 10.17 -0.96
CA GLN A 35 17.78 9.93 0.40
C GLN A 35 18.40 8.54 0.57
N THR A 36 18.02 7.58 -0.27
CA THR A 36 18.57 6.22 -0.29
C THR A 36 19.71 6.05 -1.31
N GLY A 37 20.09 7.11 -2.02
CA GLY A 37 21.26 7.13 -2.91
C GLY A 37 21.03 6.56 -4.31
N PHE A 38 19.80 6.23 -4.69
CA PHE A 38 19.50 5.78 -6.07
C PHE A 38 19.58 6.92 -7.07
N LEU A 39 19.22 8.13 -6.65
CA LEU A 39 19.13 9.31 -7.51
C LEU A 39 20.00 10.43 -6.97
N THR A 40 20.61 11.17 -7.88
CA THR A 40 21.12 12.52 -7.60
C THR A 40 19.98 13.53 -7.44
N ASP A 41 20.26 14.71 -6.88
CA ASP A 41 19.28 15.81 -6.79
C ASP A 41 18.60 16.13 -8.13
N ALA A 42 19.37 16.14 -9.22
CA ALA A 42 18.86 16.43 -10.56
C ALA A 42 17.89 15.34 -11.06
N GLN A 43 18.22 14.07 -10.83
CA GLN A 43 17.35 12.95 -11.21
C GLN A 43 16.08 12.89 -10.35
N ALA A 44 16.19 13.18 -9.05
CA ALA A 44 15.04 13.26 -8.17
C ALA A 44 14.10 14.41 -8.57
N SER A 45 14.66 15.58 -8.89
CA SER A 45 13.89 16.74 -9.38
C SER A 45 13.15 16.44 -10.67
N LEU A 46 13.79 15.74 -11.61
CA LEU A 46 13.15 15.29 -12.85
C LEU A 46 11.96 14.36 -12.57
N LEU A 47 12.15 13.37 -11.70
CA LEU A 47 11.10 12.41 -11.34
C LEU A 47 9.93 13.09 -10.62
N TRP A 48 10.24 13.98 -9.67
CA TRP A 48 9.26 14.81 -8.96
C TRP A 48 8.42 15.66 -9.91
N GLU A 49 9.03 16.26 -10.93
CA GLU A 49 8.30 17.05 -11.93
C GLU A 49 7.28 16.20 -12.69
N GLN A 50 7.63 14.95 -13.04
CA GLN A 50 6.72 14.04 -13.72
C GLN A 50 5.54 13.65 -12.82
N TYR A 51 5.75 13.34 -11.54
CA TYR A 51 4.64 13.11 -10.60
C TYR A 51 3.75 14.34 -10.46
N ASN A 52 4.30 15.56 -10.43
CA ASN A 52 3.49 16.77 -10.37
C ASN A 52 2.64 17.00 -11.63
N ARG A 53 3.07 16.52 -12.80
CA ARG A 53 2.23 16.51 -14.00
C ARG A 53 1.02 15.60 -13.81
N VAL A 54 1.20 14.42 -13.21
CA VAL A 54 0.09 13.50 -12.86
C VAL A 54 -0.86 14.18 -11.86
N VAL A 55 -0.33 14.79 -10.80
CA VAL A 55 -1.14 15.54 -9.81
C VAL A 55 -1.95 16.66 -10.46
N ARG A 56 -1.38 17.41 -11.42
CA ARG A 56 -2.13 18.44 -12.17
C ARG A 56 -3.26 17.86 -13.00
N LEU A 57 -3.12 16.64 -13.53
CA LEU A 57 -4.17 15.95 -14.27
C LEU A 57 -5.27 15.46 -13.32
N ILE A 58 -4.91 14.87 -12.18
CA ILE A 58 -5.83 14.47 -11.09
C ILE A 58 -6.70 15.65 -10.67
N ARG A 59 -6.09 16.81 -10.37
CA ARG A 59 -6.81 18.03 -9.95
C ARG A 59 -7.77 18.60 -11.01
N ARG A 60 -7.61 18.22 -12.28
CA ARG A 60 -8.50 18.59 -13.39
C ARG A 60 -9.55 17.53 -13.69
N GLY A 61 -9.60 16.45 -12.90
CA GLY A 61 -10.46 15.29 -13.15
C GLY A 61 -10.05 14.44 -14.36
N ASN A 62 -8.85 14.66 -14.92
CA ASN A 62 -8.36 13.89 -16.06
C ASN A 62 -7.58 12.65 -15.59
N TYR A 63 -8.30 11.72 -14.99
CA TYR A 63 -7.72 10.53 -14.37
C TYR A 63 -7.11 9.55 -15.40
N THR A 64 -7.78 9.32 -16.53
CA THR A 64 -7.27 8.41 -17.58
C THR A 64 -5.91 8.87 -18.12
N THR A 65 -5.80 10.14 -18.56
CA THR A 65 -4.50 10.66 -19.03
C THR A 65 -3.48 10.74 -17.90
N GLY A 66 -3.90 10.99 -16.66
CA GLY A 66 -3.04 10.90 -15.49
C GLY A 66 -2.44 9.51 -15.33
N LYS A 67 -3.26 8.46 -15.51
CA LYS A 67 -2.83 7.06 -15.40
C LYS A 67 -1.88 6.69 -16.53
N ASP A 68 -2.17 7.12 -17.76
CA ASP A 68 -1.27 6.91 -18.91
C ASP A 68 0.14 7.50 -18.65
N LEU A 69 0.21 8.69 -18.04
CA LEU A 69 1.48 9.27 -17.66
C LEU A 69 2.16 8.52 -16.51
N LEU A 70 1.38 8.02 -15.55
CA LEU A 70 1.91 7.23 -14.44
C LEU A 70 2.52 5.89 -14.91
N GLU A 71 1.93 5.25 -15.92
CA GLU A 71 2.49 4.05 -16.57
C GLU A 71 3.90 4.33 -17.13
N VAL A 72 4.08 5.46 -17.82
CA VAL A 72 5.40 5.86 -18.33
C VAL A 72 6.41 6.09 -17.18
N ILE A 73 5.94 6.55 -16.01
CA ILE A 73 6.81 6.84 -14.86
C ILE A 73 7.20 5.55 -14.11
N LEU A 74 6.23 4.72 -13.74
CA LEU A 74 6.42 3.60 -12.79
C LEU A 74 6.13 2.22 -13.39
N ASP A 75 5.07 2.09 -14.18
CA ASP A 75 4.52 0.79 -14.57
C ASP A 75 4.44 0.72 -16.09
N GLY A 76 5.54 0.30 -16.70
CA GLY A 76 5.77 0.46 -18.12
C GLY A 76 4.83 -0.47 -18.87
N ASN A 77 3.81 0.14 -19.49
CA ASN A 77 2.98 -0.48 -20.52
C ASN A 77 3.78 -1.57 -21.26
N PRO A 78 3.25 -2.79 -21.43
CA PRO A 78 3.98 -3.89 -22.08
C PRO A 78 4.49 -3.58 -23.50
N THR A 79 4.03 -2.48 -24.11
CA THR A 79 4.52 -1.96 -25.41
C THR A 79 5.65 -0.92 -25.30
N ILE A 80 5.94 -0.39 -24.11
CA ILE A 80 7.00 0.58 -23.83
C ILE A 80 8.10 -0.12 -23.04
N SER A 81 9.28 -0.26 -23.65
CA SER A 81 10.32 -1.17 -23.16
C SER A 81 11.04 -0.75 -21.87
N THR A 82 10.86 0.48 -21.35
CA THR A 82 11.39 0.90 -20.03
C THR A 82 10.64 2.11 -19.45
N THR A 83 10.46 2.14 -18.12
CA THR A 83 9.86 3.28 -17.38
C THR A 83 10.91 4.33 -17.02
N LEU A 84 10.48 5.56 -16.71
CA LEU A 84 11.38 6.59 -16.17
C LEU A 84 12.05 6.10 -14.88
N PHE A 85 11.28 5.53 -13.95
CA PHE A 85 11.82 4.93 -12.72
C PHE A 85 12.88 3.87 -13.02
N GLY A 86 12.59 2.93 -13.92
CA GLY A 86 13.50 1.86 -14.27
C GLY A 86 14.76 2.33 -15.00
N ASN A 87 14.66 3.41 -15.79
CA ASN A 87 15.80 4.04 -16.47
C ASN A 87 16.70 4.79 -15.48
N LEU A 88 16.11 5.48 -14.49
CA LEU A 88 16.88 6.25 -13.52
C LEU A 88 17.53 5.37 -12.44
N THR A 89 16.85 4.31 -12.00
CA THR A 89 17.28 3.49 -10.85
C THR A 89 17.93 2.16 -11.25
N GLY A 90 17.67 1.67 -12.46
CA GLY A 90 18.03 0.32 -12.89
C GLY A 90 17.13 -0.79 -12.31
N LEU A 91 16.19 -0.47 -11.42
CA LEU A 91 15.25 -1.43 -10.85
C LEU A 91 14.13 -1.77 -11.85
N ARG A 92 13.46 -2.90 -11.61
CA ARG A 92 12.35 -3.43 -12.44
C ARG A 92 11.09 -3.71 -11.62
N GLN A 93 11.04 -3.18 -10.41
CA GLN A 93 9.90 -3.26 -9.49
C GLN A 93 10.00 -2.15 -8.45
N VAL A 94 8.89 -1.88 -7.76
CA VAL A 94 8.74 -0.83 -6.73
C VAL A 94 8.31 -1.38 -5.37
N TYR A 95 8.27 -2.70 -5.21
CA TYR A 95 7.83 -3.35 -3.98
C TYR A 95 8.89 -3.33 -2.88
N ASN A 96 10.18 -3.49 -3.20
CA ASN A 96 11.23 -3.54 -2.18
C ASN A 96 12.54 -2.97 -2.73
N LEU A 97 13.06 -1.89 -2.13
CA LEU A 97 14.27 -1.21 -2.61
C LEU A 97 15.52 -2.09 -2.68
N ASP A 98 15.55 -3.23 -1.96
CA ASP A 98 16.68 -4.17 -2.00
C ASP A 98 16.71 -5.03 -3.27
N LEU A 99 15.61 -5.09 -4.03
CA LEU A 99 15.42 -6.05 -5.12
C LEU A 99 15.46 -5.37 -6.48
N THR A 100 16.09 -5.99 -7.46
CA THR A 100 15.99 -5.54 -8.85
C THR A 100 14.70 -6.02 -9.51
N TYR A 101 14.32 -7.29 -9.30
CA TYR A 101 13.15 -7.94 -9.90
C TYR A 101 12.18 -8.39 -8.81
N PRO A 102 10.87 -8.53 -9.11
CA PRO A 102 9.94 -9.10 -8.13
C PRO A 102 10.34 -10.54 -7.79
N PRO A 103 10.14 -11.01 -6.54
CA PRO A 103 10.38 -12.40 -6.18
C PRO A 103 9.61 -13.37 -7.09
N ALA A 104 10.28 -14.37 -7.65
CA ALA A 104 9.65 -15.33 -8.59
C ALA A 104 8.44 -16.07 -8.00
N VAL A 105 8.38 -16.20 -6.67
CA VAL A 105 7.25 -16.82 -5.96
C VAL A 105 5.94 -16.03 -6.11
N PHE A 106 6.00 -14.73 -6.42
CA PHE A 106 4.80 -13.90 -6.61
C PHE A 106 3.93 -14.36 -7.79
N THR A 107 4.52 -15.01 -8.80
CA THR A 107 3.78 -15.61 -9.91
C THR A 107 3.79 -17.14 -9.89
N GLY A 108 4.70 -17.75 -9.11
CA GLY A 108 4.85 -19.21 -9.05
C GLY A 108 3.61 -19.97 -8.53
N TYR A 109 2.74 -19.32 -7.76
CA TYR A 109 1.53 -19.97 -7.23
C TYR A 109 0.46 -20.22 -8.31
N GLU A 110 0.47 -19.48 -9.42
CA GLU A 110 -0.52 -19.59 -10.50
C GLU A 110 -0.52 -20.99 -11.12
N GLN A 111 0.67 -21.55 -11.35
CA GLN A 111 0.82 -22.93 -11.84
C GLN A 111 0.36 -23.97 -10.82
N PHE A 112 0.47 -23.67 -9.52
CA PHE A 112 0.03 -24.57 -8.46
C PHE A 112 -1.50 -24.65 -8.38
N VAL A 113 -2.19 -23.50 -8.42
CA VAL A 113 -3.65 -23.46 -8.34
C VAL A 113 -4.34 -24.08 -9.57
N GLU A 114 -3.61 -24.16 -10.70
CA GLU A 114 -4.10 -24.80 -11.92
C GLU A 114 -4.00 -26.33 -11.95
N ARG A 115 -3.29 -26.96 -11.01
CA ARG A 115 -3.16 -28.42 -10.99
C ARG A 115 -4.51 -29.10 -10.78
N ALA A 116 -4.77 -30.19 -11.51
CA ALA A 116 -6.07 -30.85 -11.52
C ALA A 116 -6.53 -31.31 -10.13
N GLU A 117 -5.61 -31.80 -9.30
CA GLU A 117 -5.86 -32.19 -7.91
C GLU A 117 -6.18 -30.99 -7.01
N VAL A 118 -5.50 -29.85 -7.18
CA VAL A 118 -5.74 -28.62 -6.40
C VAL A 118 -7.09 -28.03 -6.78
N ARG A 119 -7.38 -27.92 -8.08
CA ARG A 119 -8.69 -27.46 -8.58
C ARG A 119 -9.84 -28.34 -8.11
N ARG A 120 -9.63 -29.66 -8.08
CA ARG A 120 -10.60 -30.61 -7.52
C ARG A 120 -10.82 -30.36 -6.03
N ALA A 121 -9.76 -30.14 -5.26
CA ALA A 121 -9.85 -29.86 -3.83
C ALA A 121 -10.55 -28.52 -3.51
N LEU A 122 -10.38 -27.50 -4.37
CA LEU A 122 -11.02 -26.18 -4.23
C LEU A 122 -12.44 -26.10 -4.81
N HIS A 123 -12.91 -27.16 -5.50
CA HIS A 123 -14.23 -27.22 -6.15
C HIS A 123 -14.49 -26.13 -7.22
N VAL A 124 -13.46 -25.66 -7.92
CA VAL A 124 -13.56 -24.58 -8.94
C VAL A 124 -13.85 -25.08 -10.37
N GLY A 125 -14.13 -26.37 -10.53
CA GLY A 125 -14.39 -26.99 -11.83
C GLY A 125 -13.15 -27.05 -12.74
N ARG A 126 -13.38 -27.32 -14.04
CA ARG A 126 -12.30 -27.53 -15.03
C ARG A 126 -12.20 -26.45 -16.11
N GLN A 127 -13.24 -25.64 -16.27
CA GLN A 127 -13.39 -24.74 -17.43
C GLN A 127 -12.91 -23.31 -17.13
N LEU A 128 -12.84 -22.92 -15.86
CA LEU A 128 -12.39 -21.60 -15.44
C LEU A 128 -10.87 -21.53 -15.43
N VAL A 129 -10.26 -20.63 -16.18
CA VAL A 129 -8.83 -20.34 -16.10
C VAL A 129 -8.62 -19.32 -14.97
N PHE A 130 -7.64 -19.58 -14.11
CA PHE A 130 -7.23 -18.65 -13.06
C PHE A 130 -6.85 -17.30 -13.68
N ALA A 131 -7.33 -16.21 -13.07
CA ALA A 131 -7.11 -14.83 -13.52
C ALA A 131 -7.61 -14.47 -14.94
N ALA A 132 -8.50 -15.27 -15.55
CA ALA A 132 -9.00 -15.03 -16.92
C ALA A 132 -9.56 -13.63 -17.18
N ASP A 133 -10.22 -13.02 -16.17
CA ASP A 133 -10.86 -11.70 -16.29
C ASP A 133 -9.99 -10.54 -15.75
N GLY A 134 -8.75 -10.81 -15.33
CA GLY A 134 -7.88 -9.80 -14.71
C GLY A 134 -7.72 -8.54 -15.56
N ASP A 135 -7.47 -8.70 -16.86
CA ASP A 135 -7.33 -7.58 -17.79
C ASP A 135 -8.61 -6.75 -17.94
N ALA A 136 -9.78 -7.41 -17.90
CA ALA A 136 -11.06 -6.72 -18.02
C ALA A 136 -11.33 -5.85 -16.79
N VAL A 137 -11.03 -6.38 -15.59
CA VAL A 137 -11.11 -5.63 -14.33
C VAL A 137 -10.14 -4.45 -14.34
N THR A 138 -8.88 -4.68 -14.72
CA THR A 138 -7.85 -3.62 -14.81
C THR A 138 -8.29 -2.49 -15.73
N ARG A 139 -8.84 -2.80 -16.91
CA ARG A 139 -9.38 -1.78 -17.82
C ARG A 139 -10.59 -1.06 -17.25
N GLY A 140 -11.49 -1.78 -16.59
CA GLY A 140 -12.69 -1.20 -15.96
C GLY A 140 -12.37 -0.23 -14.83
N MET A 141 -11.29 -0.46 -14.08
CA MET A 141 -10.84 0.36 -12.95
C MET A 141 -9.66 1.28 -13.29
N TYR A 142 -9.28 1.40 -14.56
CA TYR A 142 -8.02 2.06 -14.95
C TYR A 142 -7.92 3.51 -14.48
N ALA A 143 -8.98 4.30 -14.67
CA ALA A 143 -9.05 5.68 -14.20
C ALA A 143 -9.26 5.78 -12.68
N ASP A 144 -9.92 4.79 -12.08
CA ASP A 144 -10.30 4.74 -10.67
C ASP A 144 -9.07 4.74 -9.74
N ILE A 145 -7.95 4.17 -10.21
CA ILE A 145 -6.66 4.15 -9.49
C ILE A 145 -6.20 5.56 -9.09
N LEU A 146 -6.56 6.61 -9.85
CA LEU A 146 -6.17 8.00 -9.55
C LEU A 146 -7.24 8.81 -8.80
N VAL A 147 -8.35 8.18 -8.43
CA VAL A 147 -9.40 8.80 -7.62
C VAL A 147 -8.97 8.78 -6.14
N SER A 148 -9.24 9.87 -5.42
CA SER A 148 -8.98 9.96 -4.00
C SER A 148 -10.16 9.40 -3.20
N TYR A 149 -9.88 8.46 -2.29
CA TYR A 149 -10.84 7.88 -1.36
C TYR A 149 -10.65 8.34 0.09
N LYS A 150 -9.91 9.43 0.28
CA LYS A 150 -9.58 9.92 1.63
C LYS A 150 -10.79 10.38 2.43
N HIS A 151 -11.87 10.79 1.75
CA HIS A 151 -13.12 11.19 2.40
C HIS A 151 -13.81 9.97 3.02
N GLN A 152 -13.87 8.85 2.29
CA GLN A 152 -14.40 7.59 2.80
C GLN A 152 -13.55 7.06 3.96
N LEU A 153 -12.22 7.22 3.89
CA LEU A 153 -11.35 6.90 5.01
C LEU A 153 -11.64 7.80 6.23
N ALA A 154 -11.87 9.10 6.04
CA ALA A 154 -12.26 10.01 7.12
C ALA A 154 -13.58 9.57 7.78
N ASP A 155 -14.59 9.23 6.97
CA ASP A 155 -15.89 8.76 7.46
C ASP A 155 -15.75 7.48 8.30
N LEU A 156 -14.87 6.56 7.90
CA LEU A 156 -14.59 5.34 8.67
C LEU A 156 -13.84 5.64 9.98
N LEU A 157 -12.88 6.56 9.94
CA LEU A 157 -12.12 6.98 11.13
C LEU A 157 -13.00 7.68 12.17
N ASP A 158 -14.05 8.39 11.73
CA ASP A 158 -14.96 9.06 12.65
C ASP A 158 -16.00 8.09 13.28
N GLN A 159 -16.24 6.92 12.68
CA GLN A 159 -17.22 5.88 13.11
C GLN A 159 -16.76 4.93 14.23
N ASP A 160 -15.78 5.31 15.06
CA ASP A 160 -15.24 4.50 16.17
C ASP A 160 -14.73 3.09 15.77
N LEU A 161 -14.51 2.86 14.47
CA LEU A 161 -13.89 1.64 13.94
C LEU A 161 -12.39 1.65 14.22
N GLN A 162 -11.84 0.54 14.70
CA GLN A 162 -10.39 0.42 14.85
C GLN A 162 -9.73 0.36 13.46
N VAL A 163 -8.74 1.20 13.19
CA VAL A 163 -8.01 1.22 11.93
C VAL A 163 -6.54 0.97 12.19
N LEU A 164 -6.00 -0.06 11.56
CA LEU A 164 -4.57 -0.36 11.53
C LEU A 164 -4.03 -0.15 10.11
N VAL A 165 -3.06 0.74 9.98
CA VAL A 165 -2.22 0.86 8.78
C VAL A 165 -0.85 0.27 9.08
N TYR A 166 -0.30 -0.54 8.19
CA TYR A 166 1.11 -0.91 8.28
C TYR A 166 1.79 -0.86 6.93
N VAL A 167 3.06 -0.44 6.93
CA VAL A 167 3.86 -0.25 5.72
C VAL A 167 5.27 -0.77 5.96
N GLY A 168 5.85 -1.44 4.98
CA GLY A 168 7.26 -1.82 5.02
C GLY A 168 8.21 -0.63 4.83
N GLN A 169 9.29 -0.59 5.60
CA GLN A 169 10.32 0.44 5.49
C GLN A 169 10.97 0.58 4.10
N LYS A 170 10.97 -0.49 3.32
CA LYS A 170 11.63 -0.61 2.00
C LYS A 170 10.65 -0.48 0.83
N ASP A 171 9.39 -0.16 1.11
CA ASP A 171 8.34 0.04 0.10
C ASP A 171 8.64 1.30 -0.75
N LEU A 172 8.79 1.16 -2.07
CA LEU A 172 8.98 2.30 -2.99
C LEU A 172 7.68 2.73 -3.67
N LEU A 173 6.60 1.96 -3.55
CA LEU A 173 5.30 2.22 -4.18
C LEU A 173 4.43 3.09 -3.29
N THR A 174 4.32 2.72 -2.01
CA THR A 174 3.56 3.47 -0.99
C THR A 174 4.38 3.63 0.28
N PRO A 175 5.52 4.34 0.23
CA PRO A 175 6.38 4.49 1.39
C PRO A 175 5.64 5.15 2.56
N MET A 176 6.09 4.89 3.79
CA MET A 176 5.46 5.46 4.99
C MET A 176 5.41 7.00 4.99
N SER A 177 6.37 7.66 4.34
CA SER A 177 6.31 9.11 4.13
C SER A 177 5.10 9.54 3.30
N SER A 178 4.68 8.73 2.33
CA SER A 178 3.49 8.96 1.51
C SER A 178 2.21 8.79 2.35
N VAL A 179 2.17 7.76 3.21
CA VAL A 179 1.08 7.57 4.19
C VAL A 179 0.99 8.77 5.14
N GLU A 180 2.13 9.24 5.63
CA GLU A 180 2.18 10.39 6.50
C GLU A 180 1.67 11.66 5.82
N ARG A 181 2.09 11.92 4.58
CA ARG A 181 1.65 13.09 3.80
C ARG A 181 0.14 13.09 3.60
N PHE A 182 -0.46 11.99 3.13
CA PHE A 182 -1.90 12.02 2.87
C PHE A 182 -2.73 12.10 4.16
N MET A 183 -2.34 11.38 5.22
CA MET A 183 -3.07 11.39 6.50
C MET A 183 -3.05 12.77 7.17
N LYS A 184 -2.02 13.60 6.92
CA LYS A 184 -2.03 15.02 7.33
C LYS A 184 -3.13 15.82 6.63
N THR A 185 -3.61 15.37 5.47
CA THR A 185 -4.68 16.03 4.69
C THR A 185 -6.07 15.44 4.93
N VAL A 186 -6.17 14.25 5.53
CA VAL A 186 -7.47 13.62 5.86
C VAL A 186 -8.16 14.47 6.93
N ASN A 187 -9.40 14.89 6.65
CA ASN A 187 -10.20 15.66 7.60
C ASN A 187 -10.99 14.72 8.51
N TRP A 188 -10.37 14.25 9.60
CA TRP A 188 -10.96 13.37 10.60
C TRP A 188 -10.69 13.90 12.02
N LYS A 189 -11.41 13.41 13.03
CA LYS A 189 -11.33 13.91 14.41
C LYS A 189 -9.91 13.95 15.01
N GLY A 190 -9.02 13.06 14.56
CA GLY A 190 -7.63 12.97 15.04
C GLY A 190 -6.59 13.76 14.25
N GLN A 191 -6.95 14.46 13.17
CA GLN A 191 -5.98 15.09 12.24
C GLN A 191 -4.97 16.01 12.96
N ARG A 192 -5.46 16.88 13.85
CA ARG A 192 -4.60 17.84 14.58
C ARG A 192 -3.63 17.13 15.53
N ILE A 193 -4.10 16.10 16.24
CA ILE A 193 -3.28 15.33 17.17
C ILE A 193 -2.23 14.55 16.38
N TYR A 194 -2.66 13.87 15.31
CA TYR A 194 -1.79 13.12 14.40
C TYR A 194 -0.61 13.93 13.88
N ALA A 195 -0.81 15.19 13.51
CA ALA A 195 0.24 16.07 13.01
C ALA A 195 1.38 16.30 14.03
N THR A 196 1.11 16.13 15.32
CA THR A 196 2.06 16.38 16.42
C THR A 196 2.49 15.11 17.17
N THR A 197 1.74 14.01 17.05
CA THR A 197 2.07 12.76 17.75
C THR A 197 3.34 12.14 17.16
N PRO A 198 4.38 11.87 17.98
CA PRO A 198 5.59 11.22 17.51
C PRO A 198 5.36 9.73 17.24
N ARG A 199 6.24 9.13 16.44
CA ARG A 199 6.34 7.67 16.37
C ARG A 199 7.18 7.15 17.54
N LEU A 200 6.76 6.03 18.12
CA LEU A 200 7.46 5.32 19.17
C LEU A 200 8.10 4.04 18.58
N PRO A 201 9.28 3.61 19.05
CA PRO A 201 9.86 2.36 18.57
C PRO A 201 9.02 1.17 19.05
N TRP A 202 8.73 0.25 18.15
CA TRP A 202 7.95 -0.96 18.41
C TRP A 202 8.86 -2.15 18.72
N ARG A 203 8.58 -2.88 19.82
CA ARG A 203 9.29 -4.07 20.26
C ARG A 203 8.31 -5.16 20.71
N LEU A 204 8.80 -6.40 20.77
CA LEU A 204 8.05 -7.55 21.27
C LEU A 204 8.95 -8.38 22.19
N GLY A 205 8.85 -8.17 23.50
CA GLY A 205 9.57 -8.91 24.53
C GLY A 205 11.10 -8.86 24.47
N THR A 206 11.69 -8.05 23.59
CA THR A 206 13.14 -7.92 23.38
C THR A 206 13.54 -6.46 23.22
N ASP A 207 14.84 -6.17 23.23
CA ASP A 207 15.38 -4.83 22.96
C ASP A 207 15.38 -4.47 21.46
N GLN A 208 15.20 -5.48 20.59
CA GLN A 208 15.19 -5.33 19.15
C GLN A 208 13.99 -4.49 18.69
N VAL A 209 14.28 -3.38 18.03
CA VAL A 209 13.27 -2.53 17.39
C VAL A 209 12.79 -3.20 16.10
N LEU A 210 11.54 -3.65 16.08
CA LEU A 210 10.90 -4.28 14.91
C LEU A 210 10.33 -3.24 13.95
N GLY A 211 10.09 -2.04 14.45
CA GLY A 211 9.36 -1.02 13.74
C GLY A 211 9.22 0.27 14.52
N TYR A 212 8.35 1.13 14.02
CA TYR A 212 7.91 2.32 14.73
C TYR A 212 6.42 2.47 14.55
N TYR A 213 5.71 2.83 15.59
CA TYR A 213 4.26 2.99 15.52
C TYR A 213 3.84 4.37 16.01
N ARG A 214 2.68 4.82 15.54
CA ARG A 214 1.98 5.98 16.07
C ARG A 214 0.53 5.60 16.26
N HIS A 215 -0.04 6.02 17.38
CA HIS A 215 -1.42 5.76 17.74
C HIS A 215 -2.14 7.07 18.05
N VAL A 216 -3.31 7.27 17.45
CA VAL A 216 -4.14 8.46 17.60
C VAL A 216 -5.60 8.01 17.60
N HIS A 217 -6.27 8.13 18.74
CA HIS A 217 -7.65 7.64 18.92
C HIS A 217 -7.82 6.17 18.52
N ASN A 218 -8.55 5.91 17.43
CA ASN A 218 -8.84 4.59 16.87
C ASN A 218 -7.93 4.25 15.67
N TYR A 219 -6.98 5.12 15.31
CA TYR A 219 -6.04 4.91 14.23
C TYR A 219 -4.66 4.54 14.78
N THR A 220 -4.10 3.44 14.28
CA THR A 220 -2.73 3.03 14.52
C THR A 220 -2.01 2.88 13.19
N GLU A 221 -0.83 3.47 13.05
CA GLU A 221 0.08 3.17 11.96
C GLU A 221 1.36 2.51 12.46
N VAL A 222 1.91 1.58 11.66
CA VAL A 222 3.13 0.86 11.99
C VAL A 222 4.06 0.78 10.79
N LEU A 223 5.27 1.30 10.94
CA LEU A 223 6.39 1.05 10.03
C LEU A 223 7.04 -0.28 10.43
N VAL A 224 7.06 -1.26 9.54
CA VAL A 224 7.75 -2.54 9.77
C VAL A 224 9.16 -2.47 9.19
N ARG A 225 10.19 -2.55 10.04
CA ARG A 225 11.58 -2.42 9.61
C ARG A 225 12.00 -3.59 8.73
N GLY A 226 12.74 -3.25 7.67
CA GLY A 226 13.31 -4.24 6.76
C GLY A 226 12.32 -4.96 5.84
N ALA A 227 11.03 -4.61 5.85
CA ALA A 227 10.03 -5.11 4.92
C ALA A 227 9.80 -4.14 3.76
N GLY A 228 9.42 -4.64 2.58
CA GLY A 228 8.87 -3.87 1.48
C GLY A 228 7.34 -3.80 1.47
N HIS A 229 6.77 -3.51 0.31
CA HIS A 229 5.34 -3.35 0.03
C HIS A 229 4.53 -4.58 0.41
N VAL A 230 5.01 -5.77 0.06
CA VAL A 230 4.40 -7.03 0.50
C VAL A 230 4.94 -7.38 1.90
N THR A 231 4.55 -6.59 2.90
CA THR A 231 5.16 -6.63 4.24
C THR A 231 5.06 -8.02 4.90
N ALA A 232 3.95 -8.73 4.69
CA ALA A 232 3.75 -10.07 5.23
C ALA A 232 4.68 -11.13 4.59
N PHE A 233 5.13 -10.91 3.35
CA PHE A 233 6.11 -11.77 2.70
C PHE A 233 7.50 -11.58 3.30
N ASP A 234 7.92 -10.32 3.51
CA ASP A 234 9.26 -10.01 4.02
C ASP A 234 9.39 -10.23 5.54
N LYS A 235 8.33 -9.96 6.31
CA LYS A 235 8.30 -9.98 7.78
C LYS A 235 7.06 -10.69 8.33
N PRO A 236 6.87 -11.99 8.03
CA PRO A 236 5.65 -12.72 8.40
C PRO A 236 5.42 -12.82 9.91
N ARG A 237 6.49 -12.94 10.70
CA ARG A 237 6.38 -13.06 12.17
C ARG A 237 5.91 -11.76 12.80
N GLU A 238 6.47 -10.64 12.36
CA GLU A 238 6.12 -9.30 12.82
C GLU A 238 4.69 -8.94 12.40
N VAL A 239 4.31 -9.19 11.14
CA VAL A 239 2.94 -8.94 10.67
C VAL A 239 1.92 -9.81 11.40
N LEU A 240 2.22 -11.10 11.62
CA LEU A 240 1.35 -11.97 12.41
C LEU A 240 1.14 -11.43 13.83
N ALA A 241 2.21 -11.05 14.52
CA ALA A 241 2.13 -10.51 15.87
C ALA A 241 1.33 -9.19 15.91
N LEU A 242 1.51 -8.33 14.92
CA LEU A 242 0.82 -7.06 14.76
C LEU A 242 -0.69 -7.25 14.53
N VAL A 243 -1.07 -8.05 13.53
CA VAL A 243 -2.47 -8.30 13.17
C VAL A 243 -3.19 -9.06 14.28
N THR A 244 -2.51 -10.02 14.93
CA THR A 244 -3.07 -10.74 16.09
C THR A 244 -3.41 -9.78 17.22
N ARG A 245 -2.50 -8.86 17.57
CA ARG A 245 -2.74 -7.84 18.60
C ARG A 245 -3.91 -6.93 18.26
N PHE A 246 -3.99 -6.48 17.00
CA PHE A 246 -5.11 -5.69 16.52
C PHE A 246 -6.45 -6.42 16.68
N ILE A 247 -6.53 -7.69 16.24
CA ILE A 247 -7.76 -8.49 16.34
C ILE A 247 -8.20 -8.67 17.80
N TYR A 248 -7.27 -8.89 18.72
CA TYR A 248 -7.56 -9.09 20.14
C TYR A 248 -7.64 -7.80 20.96
N GLY A 249 -7.46 -6.62 20.34
CA GLY A 249 -7.43 -5.33 21.05
C GLY A 249 -6.27 -5.21 22.04
N ALA A 250 -5.18 -5.94 21.80
CA ALA A 250 -3.99 -5.90 22.65
C ALA A 250 -3.06 -4.74 22.27
N PRO A 251 -2.27 -4.21 23.23
CA PRO A 251 -1.25 -3.21 22.93
C PRO A 251 -0.29 -3.67 21.83
N ILE A 252 0.06 -2.75 20.93
CA ILE A 252 0.97 -3.02 19.80
C ILE A 252 2.38 -3.32 20.30
N ASP A 253 2.84 -2.53 21.25
CA ASP A 253 4.14 -2.63 21.90
C ASP A 253 3.97 -3.24 23.29
N ASP A 254 4.93 -4.07 23.70
CA ASP A 254 4.98 -4.52 25.07
C ASP A 254 5.51 -3.34 25.90
N ALA A 255 4.62 -2.64 26.62
CA ALA A 255 4.99 -1.47 27.43
C ALA A 255 6.14 -1.82 28.39
N ARG A 256 7.11 -0.90 28.53
CA ARG A 256 8.11 -0.96 29.61
C ARG A 256 7.47 -0.59 30.94
#